data_AF-A0A258RZS6-F1
#
_entry.id   AF-A0A258RZS6-F1
#
_cell.length_a   1.000
_cell.length_b   1.000
_cell.length_c   1.000
_cell.angle_alpha   90.00
_cell.angle_beta   90.00
_cell.angle_gamma   90.00
#
_symmetry.space_group_name_H-M   'P 1'
#
loop_
_entity.id
_entity.type
_entity.pdbx_description
1 polymer ?
#
loop_
_entity_poly.entity_id
_entity_poly.type
_entity_poly.pdbx_seq_one_letter_code
_entity_poly.pdbx_strand_id
1 'polypeptide(L)'
;MVAKPSRQRLILPVAPLAGALVGIVTAAIFALVPADMLGRLVLRSGIAAVVAAAEPPLGLTARIVLILIGGGSVALLVWFALFLIVGSRTIMVGNEAVADTITDEEGAPVLRRADAHPDAPSRRPVFANRDLGTPFLEVRARHLTAGDAPAAAPAPRESRDLPIDLDLPLSAFDPGAIPPRADPVPAAASIESPRPQIFEPTERFETFELTPMVRPVQGEAPAPAPQPRPPRDPRDTQATIAALLERLERGVTHRADRVPMPAGASAKRDDGLQETLGTLRRMATRA
;
A
#
# COMPACT_ATOMS: atom_id res chain seq x y z
N MET A 1 4.75 28.30 22.83
CA MET A 1 4.59 27.25 21.80
C MET A 1 4.62 25.90 22.53
N VAL A 2 3.49 25.21 22.63
CA VAL A 2 3.40 23.92 23.32
C VAL A 2 3.62 22.81 22.28
N ALA A 3 4.74 22.11 22.36
CA ALA A 3 5.02 20.96 21.52
C ALA A 3 4.03 19.83 21.87
N LYS A 4 3.13 19.49 20.95
CA LYS A 4 2.31 18.29 21.07
C LYS A 4 3.22 17.08 20.85
N PRO A 5 3.34 16.14 21.81
CA PRO A 5 4.09 14.91 21.57
C PRO A 5 3.37 14.11 20.49
N SER A 6 4.06 13.83 19.39
CA SER A 6 3.59 12.91 18.37
C SER A 6 3.48 11.53 18.99
N ARG A 7 2.26 11.02 19.14
CA ARG A 7 2.03 9.66 19.62
C ARG A 7 2.44 8.69 18.50
N GLN A 8 3.67 8.19 18.61
CA GLN A 8 4.23 7.22 17.67
C GLN A 8 3.49 5.88 17.81
N ARG A 9 2.84 5.46 16.73
CA ARG A 9 2.19 4.16 16.65
C ARG A 9 3.27 3.09 16.61
N LEU A 10 3.35 2.29 17.66
CA LEU A 10 4.30 1.18 17.76
C LEU A 10 3.68 -0.07 17.11
N ILE A 11 4.28 -0.52 16.02
CA ILE A 11 3.92 -1.79 15.38
C ILE A 11 4.73 -2.88 16.11
N LEU A 12 4.13 -3.50 17.12
CA LEU A 12 4.77 -4.62 17.82
C LEU A 12 4.42 -5.94 17.12
N PRO A 13 5.41 -6.72 16.65
CA PRO A 13 5.16 -8.06 16.16
C PRO A 13 4.80 -8.95 17.37
N VAL A 14 3.51 -9.28 17.50
CA VAL A 14 2.96 -9.98 18.68
C VAL A 14 3.53 -11.39 18.81
N ALA A 15 3.72 -12.09 17.69
CA ALA A 15 4.23 -13.46 17.68
C ALA A 15 5.64 -13.62 18.29
N PRO A 16 6.69 -12.90 17.85
CA PRO A 16 8.01 -13.04 18.45
C PRO A 16 8.04 -12.56 19.90
N LEU A 17 7.23 -11.57 20.29
CA LEU A 17 7.21 -11.07 21.65
C LEU A 17 6.57 -12.08 22.61
N ALA A 18 5.43 -12.66 22.24
CA ALA A 18 4.78 -13.72 23.01
C ALA A 18 5.70 -14.96 23.13
N GLY A 19 6.31 -15.39 22.02
CA GLY A 19 7.26 -16.50 22.03
C GLY A 19 8.47 -16.23 22.93
N ALA A 20 9.08 -15.04 22.84
CA ALA A 20 10.19 -14.65 23.70
C ALA A 20 9.81 -14.64 25.18
N LEU A 21 8.65 -14.09 25.53
CA LEU A 21 8.18 -14.00 26.91
C LEU A 21 7.95 -15.39 27.52
N VAL A 22 7.31 -16.30 26.76
CA VAL A 22 7.12 -17.69 27.20
C VAL A 22 8.46 -18.43 27.31
N GLY A 23 9.39 -18.21 26.38
CA GLY A 23 10.74 -18.78 26.45
C GLY A 23 11.51 -18.30 27.67
N ILE A 24 11.46 -17.00 28.00
CA ILE A 24 12.11 -16.43 29.19
C ILE A 24 11.51 -17.02 30.47
N VAL A 25 10.20 -17.12 30.56
CA VAL A 25 9.52 -17.75 31.72
C VAL A 25 9.96 -19.20 31.86
N THR A 26 10.02 -19.94 30.76
CA THR A 26 10.47 -21.34 30.75
C THR A 26 11.94 -21.46 31.18
N ALA A 27 12.82 -20.59 30.67
CA ALA A 27 14.23 -20.52 31.06
C ALA A 27 14.39 -20.21 32.56
N ALA A 28 13.58 -19.28 33.08
CA ALA A 28 13.57 -18.95 34.50
C ALA A 28 13.15 -20.16 35.35
N ILE A 29 12.11 -20.90 34.93
CA ILE A 29 11.70 -22.14 35.61
C ILE A 29 12.88 -23.12 35.68
N PHE A 30 13.58 -23.36 34.57
CA PHE A 30 14.77 -24.24 34.56
C PHE A 30 15.91 -23.72 35.43
N ALA A 31 16.12 -22.41 35.47
CA ALA A 31 17.14 -21.79 36.31
C ALA A 31 16.85 -21.92 37.82
N LEU A 32 15.57 -21.91 38.21
CA LEU A 32 15.14 -22.07 39.59
C LEU A 32 15.20 -23.54 40.08
N VAL A 33 15.36 -24.54 39.19
CA VAL A 33 15.42 -25.96 39.60
C VAL A 33 16.72 -26.27 40.37
N PRO A 34 16.64 -26.82 41.60
CA PRO A 34 17.82 -27.22 42.38
C PRO A 34 18.66 -28.30 41.68
N ALA A 35 19.98 -28.25 41.87
CA ALA A 35 20.94 -29.16 41.20
C ALA A 35 20.67 -30.63 41.55
N ASP A 36 20.35 -30.88 42.81
CA ASP A 36 20.08 -32.23 43.30
C ASP A 36 18.81 -32.83 42.69
N MET A 37 17.85 -31.99 42.29
CA MET A 37 16.66 -32.47 41.59
C MET A 37 16.97 -32.81 40.14
N LEU A 38 17.72 -31.96 39.43
CA LEU A 38 18.15 -32.25 38.05
C LEU A 38 19.01 -33.51 37.98
N GLY A 39 19.98 -33.66 38.89
CA GLY A 39 20.81 -34.86 38.96
C GLY A 39 19.97 -36.11 39.18
N ARG A 40 19.01 -36.09 40.12
CA ARG A 40 18.09 -37.21 40.35
C ARG A 40 17.18 -37.51 39.16
N LEU A 41 16.69 -36.50 38.44
CA LEU A 41 15.92 -36.71 37.22
C LEU A 41 16.76 -37.35 36.11
N VAL A 42 17.99 -36.90 35.93
CA VAL A 42 18.93 -37.41 34.91
C VAL A 42 19.36 -38.85 35.21
N LEU A 43 19.63 -39.16 36.48
CA LEU A 43 19.90 -40.53 36.93
C LEU A 43 18.68 -41.42 36.70
N ARG A 44 17.46 -40.94 37.01
CA ARG A 44 16.22 -41.71 36.85
C ARG A 44 15.81 -41.87 35.39
N SER A 45 16.12 -40.92 34.52
CA SER A 45 15.84 -41.01 33.08
C SER A 45 16.84 -41.91 32.34
N GLY A 46 17.95 -42.30 32.99
CA GLY A 46 18.99 -43.13 32.39
C GLY A 46 19.83 -42.41 31.31
N ILE A 47 19.67 -41.10 31.15
CA ILE A 47 20.41 -40.31 30.15
C ILE A 47 21.92 -40.36 30.42
N ALA A 48 22.32 -40.46 31.69
CA ALA A 48 23.73 -40.64 32.09
C ALA A 48 24.37 -41.90 31.49
N ALA A 49 23.59 -42.95 31.20
CA ALA A 49 24.11 -44.19 30.60
C ALA A 49 24.46 -44.03 29.11
N VAL A 50 23.83 -43.07 28.42
CA VAL A 50 24.06 -42.81 26.99
C VAL A 50 25.05 -41.66 26.79
N VAL A 51 25.04 -40.68 27.70
CA VAL A 51 25.87 -39.49 27.65
C VAL A 51 26.68 -39.41 28.94
N ALA A 52 27.93 -39.87 28.91
CA ALA A 52 28.84 -39.81 30.06
C ALA A 52 29.03 -38.37 30.60
N ALA A 53 28.87 -37.36 29.75
CA ALA A 53 28.89 -35.94 30.15
C ALA A 53 27.70 -35.52 31.04
N ALA A 54 26.72 -36.40 31.27
CA ALA A 54 25.57 -36.17 32.14
C ALA A 54 25.71 -36.82 33.54
N GLU A 55 26.89 -37.36 33.88
CA GLU A 55 27.16 -37.81 35.25
C GLU A 55 27.18 -36.64 36.25
N PRO A 56 26.54 -36.77 37.43
CA PRO A 56 26.61 -35.76 38.48
C PRO A 56 28.05 -35.60 38.99
N PRO A 57 28.47 -34.37 39.36
CA PRO A 57 27.69 -33.14 39.46
C PRO A 57 27.52 -32.41 38.12
N LEU A 58 26.28 -32.05 37.78
CA LEU A 58 25.97 -31.19 36.64
C LEU A 58 26.62 -29.81 36.87
N GLY A 59 27.76 -29.59 36.21
CA GLY A 59 28.48 -28.33 36.28
C GLY A 59 27.64 -27.13 35.81
N LEU A 60 28.10 -25.92 36.14
CA LEU A 60 27.41 -24.67 35.79
C LEU A 60 27.18 -24.55 34.26
N THR A 61 28.12 -25.05 33.46
CA THR A 61 28.02 -25.10 31.99
C THR A 61 26.84 -25.95 31.51
N ALA A 62 26.67 -27.17 32.06
CA ALA A 62 25.56 -28.05 31.72
C ALA A 62 24.20 -27.41 32.03
N ARG A 63 24.11 -26.64 33.13
CA ARG A 63 22.91 -25.91 33.49
C ARG A 63 22.59 -24.77 32.52
N ILE A 64 23.59 -23.97 32.14
CA ILE A 64 23.42 -22.92 31.14
C ILE A 64 22.91 -23.51 29.81
N VAL A 65 23.51 -24.62 29.37
CA VAL A 65 23.10 -25.31 28.14
C VAL A 65 21.66 -25.79 28.24
N LEU A 66 21.26 -26.39 29.36
CA LEU A 66 19.90 -26.89 29.56
C LEU A 66 18.87 -25.74 29.61
N ILE A 67 19.20 -24.62 30.27
CA ILE A 67 18.35 -23.41 30.30
C ILE A 67 18.17 -22.84 28.88
N LEU A 68 19.26 -22.72 28.12
CA LEU A 68 19.23 -22.20 26.75
C LEU A 68 18.44 -23.11 25.80
N ILE A 69 18.69 -24.42 25.83
CA ILE A 69 18.00 -25.38 24.97
C ILE A 69 16.53 -25.49 25.37
N GLY A 70 16.23 -25.63 26.67
CA GLY A 70 14.87 -25.76 27.17
C GLY A 70 14.04 -24.50 26.92
N GLY A 71 14.53 -23.33 27.33
CA GLY A 71 13.84 -22.07 27.11
C GLY A 71 13.76 -21.69 25.63
N GLY A 72 14.86 -21.84 24.89
CA GLY A 72 14.95 -21.50 23.47
C GLY A 72 14.07 -22.37 22.57
N SER A 73 14.04 -23.69 22.81
CA SER A 73 13.17 -24.61 22.04
C SER A 73 11.69 -24.31 22.26
N VAL A 74 11.27 -24.06 23.50
CA VAL A 74 9.88 -23.68 23.80
C VAL A 74 9.54 -22.31 23.20
N ALA A 75 10.43 -21.31 23.30
CA ALA A 75 10.25 -20.02 22.63
C ALA A 75 10.03 -20.17 21.12
N LEU A 76 10.89 -20.97 20.46
CA LEU A 76 10.81 -21.23 19.01
C LEU A 76 9.49 -21.92 18.64
N LEU A 77 9.10 -22.95 19.39
CA LEU A 77 7.84 -23.67 19.13
C LEU A 77 6.61 -22.79 19.33
N VAL A 78 6.57 -22.01 20.40
CA VAL A 78 5.46 -21.09 20.69
C VAL A 78 5.40 -19.98 19.64
N TRP A 79 6.54 -19.36 19.33
CA TRP A 79 6.62 -18.36 18.27
C TRP A 79 6.16 -18.92 16.92
N PHE A 80 6.66 -20.09 16.53
CA PHE A 80 6.31 -20.74 15.27
C PHE A 80 4.83 -21.13 15.21
N ALA A 81 4.28 -21.70 16.28
CA ALA A 81 2.86 -22.01 16.37
C ALA A 81 1.99 -20.75 16.29
N LEU A 82 2.35 -19.68 17.00
CA LEU A 82 1.64 -18.41 16.94
C LEU A 82 1.77 -17.78 15.54
N PHE A 83 2.92 -17.91 14.90
CA PHE A 83 3.16 -17.45 13.54
C PHE A 83 2.29 -18.18 12.52
N LEU A 84 2.09 -19.51 12.67
CA LEU A 84 1.19 -20.26 11.79
C LEU A 84 -0.29 -19.89 11.99
N ILE A 85 -0.71 -19.59 13.23
CA ILE A 85 -2.11 -19.26 13.54
C ILE A 85 -2.44 -17.81 13.19
N VAL A 86 -1.58 -16.87 13.57
CA VAL A 86 -1.81 -15.42 13.45
C VAL A 86 -1.24 -14.87 12.14
N GLY A 87 -0.28 -15.57 11.52
CA GLY A 87 0.42 -15.10 10.34
C GLY A 87 1.34 -13.92 10.63
N SER A 88 1.59 -13.10 9.62
CA SER A 88 2.32 -11.83 9.74
C SER A 88 1.47 -10.68 10.30
N ARG A 89 0.30 -10.97 10.88
CA ARG A 89 -0.60 -9.94 11.41
C ARG A 89 0.08 -9.23 12.59
N THR A 90 0.48 -7.98 12.35
CA THR A 90 0.92 -7.07 13.39
C THR A 90 -0.32 -6.41 13.98
N ILE A 91 -0.57 -6.64 15.27
CA ILE A 91 -1.66 -5.96 15.98
C ILE A 91 -1.17 -4.54 16.28
N MET A 92 -1.89 -3.54 15.76
CA MET A 92 -1.63 -2.14 16.09
C MET A 92 -2.20 -1.86 17.48
N VAL A 93 -1.36 -1.79 18.50
CA VAL A 93 -1.79 -1.40 19.84
C VAL A 93 -1.68 0.12 19.95
N GLY A 94 -2.82 0.80 19.79
CA GLY A 94 -3.03 2.19 20.17
C GLY A 94 -3.97 2.25 21.38
N ASN A 95 -3.79 3.21 22.28
CA ASN A 95 -4.63 3.36 23.47
C ASN A 95 -6.07 3.75 23.07
N GLU A 96 -6.95 2.77 22.90
CA GLU A 96 -8.38 2.91 22.53
C GLU A 96 -9.28 3.41 23.68
N ALA A 97 -8.71 3.74 24.84
CA ALA A 97 -9.48 4.25 25.99
C ALA A 97 -10.05 5.67 25.80
N VAL A 98 -9.93 6.27 24.61
CA VAL A 98 -10.58 7.54 24.23
C VAL A 98 -11.32 7.40 22.88
N ALA A 99 -11.54 6.17 22.39
CA ALA A 99 -12.14 5.94 21.07
C ALA A 99 -13.68 5.95 21.09
N ASP A 100 -14.33 5.88 22.25
CA ASP A 100 -15.80 5.79 22.33
C ASP A 100 -16.50 7.16 22.38
N THR A 101 -15.76 8.26 22.14
CA THR A 101 -16.33 9.62 22.03
C THR A 101 -16.01 10.30 20.69
N ILE A 102 -15.47 9.56 19.72
CA ILE A 102 -15.11 10.08 18.39
C ILE A 102 -15.84 9.28 17.31
N THR A 103 -17.16 9.26 17.37
CA THR A 103 -17.97 8.96 16.19
C THR A 103 -18.07 10.24 15.34
N ASP A 104 -17.70 10.12 14.06
CA ASP A 104 -17.83 11.05 12.92
C ASP A 104 -16.66 11.96 12.47
N GLU A 105 -15.63 12.22 13.28
CA GLU A 105 -14.61 13.26 12.96
C GLU A 105 -13.18 12.72 12.71
N GLU A 106 -12.97 11.41 12.61
CA GLU A 106 -11.62 10.86 12.48
C GLU A 106 -11.09 10.90 11.03
N GLY A 107 -10.39 12.00 10.74
CA GLY A 107 -9.34 12.04 9.73
C GLY A 107 -9.68 12.82 8.48
N ALA A 108 -10.22 14.02 8.62
CA ALA A 108 -10.23 14.96 7.50
C ALA A 108 -8.78 15.29 7.10
N PRO A 109 -8.37 15.04 5.84
CA PRO A 109 -7.01 15.30 5.40
C PRO A 109 -6.71 16.80 5.49
N VAL A 110 -5.43 17.13 5.71
CA VAL A 110 -4.97 18.53 5.72
C VAL A 110 -5.11 19.08 4.30
N LEU A 111 -6.22 19.78 4.05
CA LEU A 111 -6.44 20.52 2.82
C LEU A 111 -5.41 21.64 2.71
N ARG A 112 -4.92 21.90 1.50
CA ARG A 112 -4.14 23.11 1.25
C ARG A 112 -5.05 24.31 1.51
N ARG A 113 -4.48 25.44 1.94
CA ARG A 113 -5.27 26.68 2.17
C ARG A 113 -6.08 27.11 0.95
N ALA A 114 -5.62 26.77 -0.26
CA ALA A 114 -6.34 27.06 -1.50
C ALA A 114 -7.59 26.18 -1.70
N ASP A 115 -7.60 24.97 -1.14
CA ASP A 115 -8.68 23.97 -1.30
C ASP A 115 -9.66 24.03 -0.11
N ALA A 116 -9.37 24.83 0.91
CA ALA A 116 -10.22 25.04 2.07
C ALA A 116 -11.28 26.11 1.75
N HIS A 117 -12.46 25.66 1.31
CA HIS A 117 -13.60 26.54 1.05
C HIS A 117 -14.51 26.64 2.29
N PRO A 118 -15.05 27.83 2.64
CA PRO A 118 -15.94 27.99 3.80
C PRO A 118 -17.18 27.10 3.73
N ASP A 119 -17.68 26.84 2.52
CA ASP A 119 -18.88 26.01 2.31
C ASP A 119 -18.60 24.51 2.11
N ALA A 120 -17.33 24.10 1.94
CA ALA A 120 -16.96 22.70 1.73
C ALA A 120 -16.02 22.24 2.85
N PRO A 121 -16.56 21.75 3.99
CA PRO A 121 -15.74 21.26 5.08
C PRO A 121 -14.88 20.09 4.61
N SER A 122 -13.72 19.92 5.24
CA SER A 122 -12.79 18.85 4.91
C SER A 122 -13.42 17.49 5.19
N ARG A 123 -13.71 16.73 4.12
CA ARG A 123 -14.24 15.36 4.22
C ARG A 123 -13.12 14.34 4.00
N ARG A 124 -13.22 13.18 4.66
CA ARG A 124 -12.35 12.03 4.41
C ARG A 124 -12.51 11.57 2.95
N PRO A 125 -11.44 11.11 2.27
CA PRO A 125 -11.56 10.52 0.95
C PRO A 125 -12.44 9.26 0.99
N VAL A 126 -13.22 9.05 -0.07
CA VAL A 126 -14.13 7.90 -0.20
C VAL A 126 -13.30 6.65 -0.49
N PHE A 127 -13.45 5.62 0.36
CA PHE A 127 -12.77 4.34 0.17
C PHE A 127 -13.73 3.28 -0.37
N ALA A 128 -13.32 2.57 -1.43
CA ALA A 128 -14.10 1.53 -2.09
C ALA A 128 -14.68 0.50 -1.11
N ASN A 129 -13.84 -0.05 -0.24
CA ASN A 129 -14.23 -1.17 0.63
C ASN A 129 -15.12 -0.77 1.82
N ARG A 130 -15.17 0.52 2.17
CA ARG A 130 -15.88 1.01 3.36
C ARG A 130 -17.10 1.85 2.99
N ASP A 131 -16.93 2.74 2.03
CA ASP A 131 -17.92 3.78 1.71
C ASP A 131 -18.75 3.42 0.46
N LEU A 132 -18.26 2.50 -0.39
CA LEU A 132 -18.92 2.06 -1.64
C LEU A 132 -19.45 0.61 -1.58
N GLY A 133 -19.34 -0.07 -0.45
CA GLY A 133 -19.72 -1.49 -0.31
C GLY A 133 -18.79 -2.44 -1.08
N THR A 134 -19.21 -3.70 -1.30
CA THR A 134 -18.50 -4.65 -2.18
C THR A 134 -18.86 -4.34 -3.64
N PRO A 135 -18.08 -3.53 -4.39
CA PRO A 135 -18.62 -2.82 -5.55
C PRO A 135 -18.86 -3.72 -6.77
N PHE A 136 -18.48 -5.00 -6.70
CA PHE A 136 -18.54 -5.91 -7.85
C PHE A 136 -18.96 -7.36 -7.50
N LEU A 137 -19.28 -7.67 -6.24
CA LEU A 137 -19.70 -9.03 -5.86
C LEU A 137 -21.23 -9.23 -5.89
N GLU A 138 -21.99 -8.14 -5.78
CA GLU A 138 -23.46 -8.17 -5.76
C GLU A 138 -24.09 -7.88 -7.13
N VAL A 139 -23.31 -7.33 -8.07
CA VAL A 139 -23.72 -7.24 -9.48
C VAL A 139 -23.52 -8.61 -10.15
N ARG A 140 -24.27 -9.60 -9.70
CA ARG A 140 -24.62 -10.72 -10.59
C ARG A 140 -25.63 -10.14 -11.56
N ALA A 141 -25.28 -10.10 -12.85
CA ALA A 141 -26.32 -10.03 -13.87
C ALA A 141 -27.36 -11.10 -13.50
N ARG A 142 -28.59 -10.68 -13.13
CA ARG A 142 -29.68 -11.64 -12.99
C ARG A 142 -29.76 -12.33 -14.32
N HIS A 143 -29.30 -13.58 -14.37
CA HIS A 143 -29.62 -14.45 -15.47
C HIS A 143 -31.13 -14.63 -15.35
N LEU A 144 -31.89 -13.85 -16.12
CA LEU A 144 -33.32 -14.00 -16.24
C LEU A 144 -33.54 -15.41 -16.78
N THR A 145 -33.80 -16.35 -15.88
CA THR A 145 -34.44 -17.59 -16.27
C THR A 145 -35.87 -17.23 -16.62
N ALA A 146 -36.41 -17.89 -17.65
CA ALA A 146 -37.61 -17.50 -18.38
C ALA A 146 -38.94 -17.49 -17.56
N GLY A 147 -38.89 -17.43 -16.23
CA GLY A 147 -40.06 -17.47 -15.34
C GLY A 147 -40.29 -16.23 -14.47
N ASP A 148 -39.29 -15.36 -14.25
CA ASP A 148 -39.45 -14.21 -13.34
C ASP A 148 -39.63 -12.90 -14.12
N ALA A 149 -40.88 -12.58 -14.46
CA ALA A 149 -41.25 -11.29 -15.02
C ALA A 149 -41.44 -10.24 -13.91
N PRO A 150 -40.62 -9.17 -13.83
CA PRO A 150 -40.99 -7.99 -13.07
C PRO A 150 -42.09 -7.23 -13.82
N ALA A 151 -43.15 -6.87 -13.10
CA ALA A 151 -44.19 -5.99 -13.60
C ALA A 151 -43.59 -4.64 -14.05
N ALA A 152 -43.96 -4.22 -15.26
CA ALA A 152 -43.64 -2.94 -15.90
C ALA A 152 -42.16 -2.69 -16.21
N ALA A 153 -41.62 -3.41 -17.19
CA ALA A 153 -40.51 -2.91 -17.99
C ALA A 153 -40.97 -1.72 -18.86
N PRO A 154 -40.21 -0.60 -18.95
CA PRO A 154 -40.44 0.37 -20.01
C PRO A 154 -40.26 -0.34 -21.36
N ALA A 155 -41.13 -0.04 -22.32
CA ALA A 155 -41.18 -0.70 -23.63
C ALA A 155 -39.77 -0.84 -24.25
N PRO A 156 -39.47 -1.97 -24.93
CA PRO A 156 -38.20 -2.16 -25.59
C PRO A 156 -37.98 -1.02 -26.59
N ARG A 157 -36.87 -0.28 -26.42
CA ARG A 157 -36.44 0.70 -27.41
C ARG A 157 -36.09 -0.08 -28.67
N GLU A 158 -36.99 -0.03 -29.66
CA GLU A 158 -36.76 -0.60 -30.98
C GLU A 158 -35.44 -0.06 -31.53
N SER A 159 -34.55 -0.97 -31.93
CA SER A 159 -33.33 -0.62 -32.66
C SER A 159 -33.77 -0.04 -34.01
N ARG A 160 -33.78 1.29 -34.12
CA ARG A 160 -34.05 1.97 -35.39
C ARG A 160 -32.80 1.89 -36.26
N ASP A 161 -32.98 1.49 -37.51
CA ASP A 161 -31.90 1.52 -38.51
C ASP A 161 -31.35 2.95 -38.64
N LEU A 162 -30.02 3.06 -38.76
CA LEU A 162 -29.38 4.36 -38.94
C LEU A 162 -29.87 5.00 -40.24
N PRO A 163 -30.31 6.27 -40.22
CA PRO A 163 -30.66 7.01 -41.42
C PRO A 163 -29.47 7.03 -42.41
N ILE A 164 -29.77 6.86 -43.70
CA ILE A 164 -28.77 6.93 -44.80
C ILE A 164 -28.14 8.32 -44.90
N ASP A 165 -28.84 9.34 -44.41
CA ASP A 165 -28.40 10.73 -44.44
C ASP A 165 -28.16 11.24 -43.00
N LEU A 166 -26.88 11.40 -42.64
CA LEU A 166 -26.43 11.88 -41.33
C LEU A 166 -26.39 13.42 -41.25
N ASP A 167 -26.68 14.13 -42.34
CA ASP A 167 -26.65 15.60 -42.37
C ASP A 167 -27.98 16.22 -41.89
N LEU A 168 -28.95 15.40 -41.47
CA LEU A 168 -30.19 15.89 -40.87
C LEU A 168 -29.94 16.45 -39.44
N PRO A 169 -30.45 17.65 -39.12
CA PRO A 169 -30.29 18.22 -37.79
C PRO A 169 -31.03 17.38 -36.74
N LEU A 170 -30.42 17.23 -35.56
CA LEU A 170 -30.95 16.43 -34.44
C LEU A 170 -32.37 16.82 -34.01
N SER A 171 -32.76 18.08 -34.25
CA SER A 171 -34.10 18.60 -33.98
C SER A 171 -35.21 17.96 -34.82
N ALA A 172 -34.87 17.31 -35.94
CA ALA A 172 -35.82 16.55 -36.75
C ALA A 172 -36.25 15.22 -36.10
N PHE A 173 -35.39 14.64 -35.24
CA PHE A 173 -35.67 13.38 -34.55
C PHE A 173 -36.28 13.58 -33.17
N ASP A 174 -35.95 14.68 -32.51
CA ASP A 174 -36.54 15.09 -31.24
C ASP A 174 -36.66 16.62 -31.15
N PRO A 175 -37.83 17.20 -31.51
CA PRO A 175 -38.03 18.64 -31.48
C PRO A 175 -38.07 19.21 -30.05
N GLY A 176 -38.08 18.37 -29.02
CA GLY A 176 -38.01 18.77 -27.61
C GLY A 176 -36.60 18.69 -27.00
N ALA A 177 -35.64 18.02 -27.66
CA ALA A 177 -34.28 17.85 -27.14
C ALA A 177 -33.43 19.12 -27.17
N ILE A 178 -33.77 20.08 -28.03
CA ILE A 178 -33.09 21.37 -28.12
C ILE A 178 -34.13 22.44 -27.78
N PRO A 179 -34.10 23.01 -26.55
CA PRO A 179 -34.97 24.14 -26.24
C PRO A 179 -34.67 25.28 -27.24
N PRO A 180 -35.70 26.00 -27.75
CA PRO A 180 -35.47 27.14 -28.61
C PRO A 180 -34.49 28.09 -27.91
N ARG A 181 -33.48 28.56 -28.65
CA ARG A 181 -32.46 29.47 -28.16
C ARG A 181 -33.16 30.59 -27.41
N ALA A 182 -33.03 30.61 -26.09
CA ALA A 182 -33.51 31.73 -25.30
C ALA A 182 -32.86 32.99 -25.89
N ASP A 183 -33.67 34.03 -26.08
CA ASP A 183 -33.16 35.35 -26.44
C ASP A 183 -31.95 35.67 -25.56
N PRO A 184 -30.88 36.27 -26.09
CA PRO A 184 -29.71 36.59 -25.29
C PRO A 184 -30.17 37.40 -24.09
N VAL A 185 -30.18 36.75 -22.91
CA VAL A 185 -30.42 37.42 -21.65
C VAL A 185 -29.39 38.55 -21.63
N PRO A 186 -29.81 39.83 -21.53
CA PRO A 186 -28.85 40.91 -21.45
C PRO A 186 -27.91 40.54 -20.31
N ALA A 187 -26.60 40.47 -20.61
CA ALA A 187 -25.60 40.13 -19.62
C ALA A 187 -25.90 40.96 -18.39
N ALA A 188 -26.30 40.30 -17.29
CA ALA A 188 -26.55 40.99 -16.04
C ALA A 188 -25.27 41.77 -15.76
N ALA A 189 -25.38 43.11 -15.72
CA ALA A 189 -24.25 43.97 -15.47
C ALA A 189 -23.57 43.40 -14.22
N SER A 190 -22.31 42.96 -14.34
CA SER A 190 -21.51 42.59 -13.19
C SER A 190 -21.60 43.74 -12.21
N ILE A 191 -22.30 43.55 -11.09
CA ILE A 191 -22.24 44.46 -9.97
C ILE A 191 -20.88 44.19 -9.35
N GLU A 192 -19.85 44.77 -9.97
CA GLU A 192 -18.50 44.80 -9.45
C GLU A 192 -18.57 45.67 -8.20
N SER A 193 -18.81 45.03 -7.05
CA SER A 193 -18.73 45.72 -5.76
C SER A 193 -17.29 46.23 -5.66
N PRO A 194 -17.05 47.55 -5.60
CA PRO A 194 -15.69 48.08 -5.56
C PRO A 194 -15.05 47.57 -4.27
N ARG A 195 -14.17 46.58 -4.40
CA ARG A 195 -13.34 46.13 -3.28
C ARG A 195 -12.51 47.34 -2.87
N PRO A 196 -12.49 47.73 -1.58
CA PRO A 196 -11.64 48.82 -1.13
C PRO A 196 -10.19 48.46 -1.46
N GLN A 197 -9.57 49.28 -2.31
CA GLN A 197 -8.15 49.16 -2.61
C GLN A 197 -7.40 49.46 -1.31
N ILE A 198 -6.62 48.50 -0.83
CA ILE A 198 -5.86 48.60 0.44
C ILE A 198 -4.59 49.47 0.26
N PHE A 199 -4.32 49.92 -0.96
CA PHE A 199 -3.09 50.62 -1.33
C PHE A 199 -3.33 52.11 -1.60
N GLU A 200 -2.36 52.93 -1.21
CA GLU A 200 -2.35 54.38 -1.44
C GLU A 200 -2.07 54.69 -2.92
N PRO A 201 -2.76 55.66 -3.56
CA PRO A 201 -2.62 55.95 -5.00
C PRO A 201 -1.19 56.32 -5.46
N THR A 202 -0.32 56.69 -4.52
CA THR A 202 1.07 57.10 -4.73
C THR A 202 2.08 55.96 -4.55
N GLU A 203 1.64 54.76 -4.20
CA GLU A 203 2.53 53.61 -4.05
C GLU A 203 2.93 53.08 -5.44
N ARG A 204 4.09 53.53 -5.93
CA ARG A 204 4.68 53.04 -7.18
C ARG A 204 5.10 51.59 -7.01
N PHE A 205 4.41 50.67 -7.68
CA PHE A 205 4.84 49.28 -7.78
C PHE A 205 6.14 49.19 -8.58
N GLU A 206 7.24 48.79 -7.93
CA GLU A 206 8.40 48.32 -8.67
C GLU A 206 8.00 47.04 -9.40
N THR A 207 7.94 47.12 -10.72
CA THR A 207 7.67 45.97 -11.57
C THR A 207 8.95 45.12 -11.61
N PHE A 208 9.04 44.14 -10.72
CA PHE A 208 10.10 43.14 -10.81
C PHE A 208 9.84 42.27 -12.04
N GLU A 209 10.83 42.15 -12.91
CA GLU A 209 10.77 41.16 -13.99
C GLU A 209 10.63 39.76 -13.38
N LEU A 210 9.54 39.08 -13.70
CA LEU A 210 9.29 37.71 -13.28
C LEU A 210 10.36 36.82 -13.92
N THR A 211 11.41 36.51 -13.14
CA THR A 211 12.33 35.43 -13.51
C THR A 211 11.52 34.15 -13.67
N PRO A 212 11.63 33.43 -14.80
CA PRO A 212 10.83 32.23 -15.03
C PRO A 212 11.12 31.22 -13.93
N MET A 213 10.07 30.72 -13.31
CA MET A 213 10.15 29.83 -12.17
C MET A 213 10.75 28.48 -12.61
N VAL A 214 12.07 28.35 -12.53
CA VAL A 214 12.77 27.07 -12.71
C VAL A 214 12.52 26.25 -11.45
N ARG A 215 11.83 25.12 -11.62
CA ARG A 215 11.58 24.13 -10.56
C ARG A 215 12.91 23.75 -9.89
N PRO A 216 13.10 23.99 -8.57
CA PRO A 216 14.27 23.49 -7.88
C PRO A 216 14.16 21.97 -7.76
N VAL A 217 15.02 21.26 -8.49
CA VAL A 217 15.29 19.84 -8.23
C VAL A 217 16.15 19.81 -6.96
N GLN A 218 15.55 19.42 -5.85
CA GLN A 218 16.28 19.26 -4.60
C GLN A 218 17.29 18.12 -4.74
N GLY A 219 18.58 18.43 -4.53
CA GLY A 219 19.56 17.47 -4.05
C GLY A 219 20.43 16.77 -5.09
N GLU A 220 20.98 17.47 -6.07
CA GLU A 220 22.13 16.94 -6.84
C GLU A 220 23.26 17.99 -6.84
N ALA A 221 24.45 17.56 -6.45
CA ALA A 221 25.67 18.36 -6.50
C ALA A 221 25.88 18.94 -7.92
N PRO A 222 26.66 20.02 -8.11
CA PRO A 222 26.82 20.64 -9.41
C PRO A 222 27.45 19.64 -10.38
N ALA A 223 26.63 19.05 -11.25
CA ALA A 223 27.14 18.31 -12.39
C ALA A 223 27.92 19.28 -13.28
N PRO A 224 29.09 18.89 -13.81
CA PRO A 224 29.80 19.72 -14.78
C PRO A 224 28.88 19.99 -15.97
N ALA A 225 28.99 21.20 -16.53
CA ALA A 225 28.14 21.71 -17.61
C ALA A 225 27.89 20.65 -18.69
N PRO A 226 26.65 20.54 -19.23
CA PRO A 226 26.35 19.59 -20.29
C PRO A 226 27.21 19.92 -21.50
N GLN A 227 28.18 19.05 -21.79
CA GLN A 227 28.94 19.13 -23.02
C GLN A 227 27.97 18.98 -24.20
N PRO A 228 28.15 19.74 -25.29
CA PRO A 228 27.33 19.61 -26.49
C PRO A 228 27.44 18.19 -27.01
N ARG A 229 26.36 17.40 -26.86
CA ARG A 229 26.27 16.08 -27.46
C ARG A 229 26.31 16.27 -28.98
N PRO A 230 27.18 15.55 -29.71
CA PRO A 230 27.17 15.59 -31.16
C PRO A 230 25.81 15.10 -31.68
N PRO A 231 25.35 15.61 -32.85
CA PRO A 231 24.11 15.16 -33.47
C PRO A 231 24.17 13.65 -33.68
N ARG A 232 23.11 12.94 -33.28
CA ARG A 232 22.99 11.50 -33.52
C ARG A 232 23.03 11.23 -35.02
N ASP A 233 24.01 10.43 -35.43
CA ASP A 233 24.19 10.02 -36.81
C ASP A 233 23.07 8.99 -37.15
N PRO A 234 22.29 9.17 -38.22
CA PRO A 234 21.22 8.25 -38.63
C PRO A 234 21.70 6.82 -38.96
N ARG A 235 23.01 6.56 -38.92
CA ARG A 235 23.60 5.21 -39.06
C ARG A 235 23.44 4.34 -37.81
N ASP A 236 23.09 4.90 -36.65
CA ASP A 236 22.85 4.16 -35.40
C ASP A 236 21.63 3.22 -35.47
N THR A 237 20.72 3.40 -36.44
CA THR A 237 19.60 2.48 -36.67
C THR A 237 19.96 1.22 -37.45
N GLN A 238 21.18 1.11 -37.99
CA GLN A 238 21.68 -0.08 -38.70
C GLN A 238 22.71 -0.86 -37.88
N ALA A 239 22.62 -0.82 -36.55
CA ALA A 239 23.47 -1.62 -35.68
C ALA A 239 23.32 -3.11 -36.04
N THR A 240 24.38 -3.69 -36.62
CA THR A 240 24.47 -5.12 -36.92
C THR A 240 24.27 -5.93 -35.63
N ILE A 241 23.74 -7.15 -35.75
CA ILE A 241 23.34 -8.02 -34.62
C ILE A 241 24.43 -8.10 -33.53
N ALA A 242 25.71 -8.10 -33.92
CA ALA A 242 26.85 -8.09 -33.00
C ALA A 242 26.91 -6.85 -32.08
N ALA A 243 26.61 -5.65 -32.60
CA ALA A 243 26.59 -4.42 -31.81
C ALA A 243 25.43 -4.37 -30.81
N LEU A 244 24.30 -5.01 -31.15
CA LEU A 244 23.18 -5.17 -30.23
C LEU A 244 23.51 -6.16 -29.11
N LEU A 245 24.18 -7.26 -29.43
CA LEU A 245 24.65 -8.24 -28.44
C LEU A 245 25.69 -7.63 -27.49
N GLU A 246 26.67 -6.91 -28.02
CA GLU A 246 27.70 -6.27 -27.20
C GLU A 246 27.10 -5.19 -26.28
N ARG A 247 26.12 -4.43 -26.77
CA ARG A 247 25.38 -3.46 -25.94
C ARG A 247 24.50 -4.16 -24.89
N LEU A 248 23.96 -5.34 -25.20
CA LEU A 248 23.17 -6.12 -24.25
C LEU A 248 24.05 -6.74 -23.16
N GLU A 249 25.19 -7.32 -23.49
CA GLU A 249 26.17 -7.82 -22.52
C GLU A 249 26.66 -6.71 -21.60
N ARG A 250 26.94 -5.53 -22.17
CA ARG A 250 27.33 -4.34 -21.40
C ARG A 250 26.20 -3.82 -20.51
N GLY A 251 24.94 -3.96 -20.93
CA GLY A 251 23.77 -3.58 -20.13
C GLY A 251 23.44 -4.57 -19.01
N VAL A 252 23.69 -5.86 -19.23
CA VAL A 252 23.47 -6.93 -18.24
C VAL A 252 24.51 -6.88 -17.13
N THR A 253 25.79 -6.70 -17.47
CA THR A 253 26.88 -6.51 -16.49
C THR A 253 26.64 -5.28 -15.61
N HIS A 254 26.27 -4.15 -16.22
CA HIS A 254 25.96 -2.92 -15.49
C HIS A 254 24.68 -3.02 -14.60
N ARG A 255 23.77 -3.96 -14.91
CA ARG A 255 22.60 -4.27 -14.07
C ARG A 255 22.97 -5.22 -12.92
N ALA A 256 23.91 -6.14 -13.13
CA ALA A 256 24.41 -7.04 -12.08
C ALA A 256 25.20 -6.28 -11.01
N ASP A 257 25.93 -5.23 -11.40
CA ASP A 257 26.68 -4.35 -10.48
C ASP A 257 25.82 -3.32 -9.73
N ARG A 258 24.52 -3.22 -10.05
CA ARG A 258 23.60 -2.39 -9.24
C ARG A 258 23.29 -3.13 -7.94
N VAL A 259 23.68 -2.51 -6.83
CA VAL A 259 23.38 -2.89 -5.44
C VAL A 259 21.98 -3.52 -5.34
N PRO A 260 21.85 -4.75 -4.78
CA PRO A 260 20.58 -5.45 -4.74
C PRO A 260 19.57 -4.64 -3.91
N MET A 261 18.45 -4.31 -4.54
CA MET A 261 17.24 -3.91 -3.85
C MET A 261 16.86 -4.98 -2.82
N PRO A 262 16.26 -4.63 -1.68
CA PRO A 262 15.98 -5.57 -0.60
C PRO A 262 15.19 -6.78 -1.12
N ALA A 263 15.74 -7.98 -0.86
CA ALA A 263 15.35 -9.28 -1.42
C ALA A 263 13.86 -9.68 -1.24
N GLY A 264 13.07 -8.92 -0.48
CA GLY A 264 11.65 -9.20 -0.23
C GLY A 264 10.68 -8.85 -1.37
N ALA A 265 11.09 -8.00 -2.32
CA ALA A 265 10.18 -7.56 -3.40
C ALA A 265 10.16 -8.48 -4.63
N SER A 266 11.26 -9.19 -4.91
CA SER A 266 11.33 -10.15 -6.02
C SER A 266 10.67 -11.47 -5.63
N ALA A 267 11.02 -12.02 -4.45
CA ALA A 267 10.45 -13.27 -3.95
C ALA A 267 8.91 -13.23 -3.89
N LYS A 268 8.32 -12.11 -3.43
CA LYS A 268 6.85 -11.94 -3.41
C LYS A 268 6.18 -11.95 -4.79
N ARG A 269 6.88 -11.52 -5.84
CA ARG A 269 6.34 -11.55 -7.22
C ARG A 269 6.44 -12.96 -7.80
N ASP A 270 7.52 -13.66 -7.50
CA ASP A 270 7.75 -15.03 -7.97
C ASP A 270 6.78 -16.02 -7.31
N ASP A 271 6.50 -15.85 -6.01
CA ASP A 271 5.51 -16.67 -5.28
C ASP A 271 4.09 -16.51 -5.84
N GLY A 272 3.66 -15.27 -6.13
CA GLY A 272 2.34 -15.00 -6.70
C GLY A 272 2.18 -15.56 -8.11
N LEU A 273 3.23 -15.51 -8.94
CA LEU A 273 3.22 -16.10 -10.28
C LEU A 273 3.09 -17.62 -10.23
N GLN A 274 3.81 -18.29 -9.32
CA GLN A 274 3.71 -19.74 -9.15
C GLN A 274 2.31 -20.17 -8.68
N GLU A 275 1.69 -19.40 -7.79
CA GLU A 275 0.34 -19.67 -7.30
C GLU A 275 -0.73 -19.51 -8.40
N THR A 276 -0.63 -18.47 -9.23
CA THR A 276 -1.53 -18.28 -10.37
C THR A 276 -1.40 -19.41 -11.40
N LEU A 277 -0.18 -19.83 -11.74
CA LEU A 277 0.06 -20.95 -12.66
C LEU A 277 -0.44 -22.28 -12.11
N GLY A 278 -0.25 -22.53 -10.80
CA GLY A 278 -0.79 -23.72 -10.13
C GLY A 278 -2.32 -23.75 -10.09
N THR A 279 -2.96 -22.59 -10.02
CA THR A 279 -4.42 -22.45 -10.07
C THR A 279 -4.94 -22.68 -11.49
N LEU A 280 -4.28 -22.11 -12.49
CA LEU A 280 -4.64 -22.24 -13.89
C LEU A 280 -4.48 -23.70 -14.37
N ARG A 281 -3.42 -24.39 -13.93
CA ARG A 281 -3.22 -25.82 -14.20
C ARG A 281 -4.28 -26.71 -13.55
N ARG A 282 -4.77 -26.36 -12.37
CA ARG A 282 -5.86 -27.07 -11.69
C ARG A 282 -7.22 -26.85 -12.37
N MET A 283 -7.46 -25.67 -12.94
CA MET A 283 -8.66 -25.44 -13.75
C MET A 283 -8.61 -26.21 -15.07
N ALA A 284 -7.45 -26.20 -15.75
CA ALA A 284 -7.27 -26.87 -17.03
C ALA A 284 -7.33 -28.40 -16.96
N THR A 285 -7.12 -29.00 -15.79
CA THR A 285 -7.20 -30.47 -15.59
C THR A 285 -8.56 -30.93 -15.06
N ARG A 286 -9.46 -29.99 -14.75
CA ARG A 286 -10.80 -30.26 -14.20
C ARG A 286 -11.93 -29.99 -15.21
N ALA A 287 -11.60 -29.48 -16.40
CA ALA A 287 -12.49 -29.39 -17.55
C ALA A 287 -12.23 -30.59 -18.49
#